data_AF-A0A7K3D5X6-F1
#
_entry.id   AF-A0A7K3D5X6-F1
#
_cell.length_a   1.000
_cell.length_b   1.000
_cell.length_c   1.000
_cell.angle_alpha   90.00
_cell.angle_beta   90.00
_cell.angle_gamma   90.00
#
_symmetry.space_group_name_H-M   'P 1'
#
loop_
_entity.id
_entity.type
_entity.pdbx_description
1 polymer ?
#
loop_
_entity_poly.entity_id
_entity_poly.type
_entity_poly.pdbx_seq_one_letter_code
_entity_poly.pdbx_strand_id
1 'polypeptide(L)'
;MRSFAKAAAVVALSAPLVLGGAGLASAAPHDDGPAYEKSVHSASANGGSCTKIVSGFKNGKAYFYKVTRTAGPHGAWSSGTGSHS
;
A
#
# COMPACT_ATOMS: atom_id res chain seq x y z
N MET A 1 25.72 -28.98 13.96
CA MET A 1 24.28 -28.68 13.74
C MET A 1 24.03 -27.16 13.69
N ARG A 2 24.61 -26.45 12.71
CA ARG A 2 24.45 -24.97 12.54
C ARG A 2 23.85 -24.57 11.18
N SER A 3 23.59 -25.54 10.31
CA SER A 3 23.12 -25.32 8.94
C SER A 3 21.59 -25.33 8.81
N PHE A 4 20.87 -26.09 9.64
CA PHE A 4 19.42 -26.22 9.54
C PHE A 4 18.65 -24.99 10.03
N ALA A 5 19.21 -24.20 10.94
CA ALA A 5 18.58 -22.97 11.42
C ALA A 5 18.58 -21.83 10.37
N LYS A 6 19.54 -21.84 9.42
CA LYS A 6 19.61 -20.82 8.36
C LYS A 6 18.59 -21.06 7.25
N ALA A 7 18.17 -22.30 7.03
CA ALA A 7 17.19 -22.64 6.00
C ALA A 7 15.77 -22.14 6.35
N ALA A 8 15.38 -22.19 7.62
CA ALA A 8 14.07 -21.71 8.06
C ALA A 8 13.92 -20.18 7.94
N ALA A 9 15.00 -19.42 8.17
CA ALA A 9 14.97 -17.95 8.06
C ALA A 9 14.84 -17.47 6.61
N VAL A 10 15.35 -18.21 5.63
CA VAL A 10 15.26 -17.84 4.20
C VAL A 10 13.89 -18.16 3.62
N VAL A 11 13.24 -19.25 4.05
CA VAL A 11 11.87 -19.58 3.61
C VAL A 11 10.84 -18.61 4.19
N ALA A 12 11.07 -18.07 5.39
CA ALA A 12 10.24 -16.99 5.94
C ALA A 12 10.45 -15.63 5.24
N LEU A 13 11.59 -15.42 4.56
CA LEU A 13 11.92 -14.17 3.88
C LEU A 13 11.42 -14.09 2.42
N SER A 14 10.97 -15.22 1.85
CA SER A 14 10.53 -15.29 0.45
C SER A 14 9.02 -15.27 0.27
N ALA A 15 8.24 -15.31 1.36
CA ALA A 15 6.82 -15.05 1.28
C ALA A 15 6.62 -13.53 1.10
N PRO A 16 6.02 -13.06 -0.02
CA PRO A 16 5.59 -11.68 -0.09
C PRO A 16 4.50 -11.50 0.97
N LEU A 17 4.81 -10.79 2.06
CA LEU A 17 3.80 -10.32 3.02
C LEU A 17 2.91 -9.30 2.29
N VAL A 18 1.86 -9.79 1.63
CA VAL A 18 0.76 -8.96 1.15
C VAL A 18 -0.10 -8.62 2.36
N LEU A 19 0.36 -7.68 3.19
CA LEU A 19 -0.51 -7.03 4.18
C LEU A 19 -1.45 -6.09 3.43
N GLY A 20 -2.61 -6.61 3.03
CA GLY A 20 -3.73 -5.79 2.59
C GLY A 20 -4.39 -5.17 3.81
N GLY A 21 -4.14 -3.88 4.04
CA GLY A 21 -4.84 -3.12 5.07
C GLY A 21 -6.32 -3.01 4.68
N ALA A 22 -7.20 -3.65 5.46
CA ALA A 22 -8.64 -3.42 5.35
C ALA A 22 -8.90 -1.94 5.69
N GLY A 23 -9.39 -1.17 4.72
CA GLY A 23 -9.68 0.24 4.88
C GLY A 23 -10.71 0.46 5.97
N LEU A 24 -10.35 1.26 6.96
CA LEU A 24 -11.27 1.78 7.97
C LEU A 24 -12.25 2.72 7.26
N ALA A 25 -13.52 2.33 7.17
CA ALA A 25 -14.60 3.25 6.83
C ALA A 25 -14.83 4.15 8.05
N SER A 26 -14.10 5.25 8.16
CA SER A 26 -14.40 6.28 9.17
C SER A 26 -15.59 7.11 8.71
N ALA A 27 -16.69 7.05 9.43
CA ALA A 27 -17.78 8.04 9.31
C ALA A 27 -17.18 9.42 9.62
N ALA A 28 -17.04 10.26 8.60
CA ALA A 28 -16.46 11.59 8.70
C ALA A 28 -17.56 12.62 9.05
N PRO A 29 -17.19 13.85 9.50
CA PRO A 29 -18.13 14.90 9.92
C PRO A 29 -19.15 15.21 8.83
N HIS A 30 -20.24 15.92 9.16
CA HIS A 30 -21.45 16.11 8.35
C HIS A 30 -21.28 16.59 6.88
N ASP A 31 -20.08 17.07 6.50
CA ASP A 31 -19.69 17.54 5.15
C ASP A 31 -18.75 16.58 4.38
N ASP A 32 -18.28 15.53 5.04
CA ASP A 32 -17.38 14.52 4.53
C ASP A 32 -18.17 13.21 4.33
N GLY A 33 -18.45 12.90 3.07
CA GLY A 33 -19.13 11.67 2.68
C GLY A 33 -18.24 10.42 2.77
N PRO A 34 -18.68 9.26 2.26
CA PRO A 34 -17.97 8.01 2.42
C PRO A 34 -16.54 8.09 1.90
N ALA A 35 -15.60 7.60 2.70
CA ALA A 35 -14.19 7.49 2.34
C ALA A 35 -13.79 6.03 2.14
N TYR A 36 -12.95 5.80 1.15
CA TYR A 36 -12.34 4.52 0.82
C TYR A 36 -10.83 4.68 0.86
N GLU A 37 -10.15 3.82 1.60
CA GLU A 37 -8.70 3.68 1.54
C GLU A 37 -8.34 2.21 1.34
N LYS A 38 -7.46 1.94 0.39
CA LYS A 38 -6.82 0.64 0.20
C LYS A 38 -5.33 0.82 0.06
N SER A 39 -4.58 0.04 0.81
CA SER A 39 -3.14 -0.02 0.70
C SER A 39 -2.70 -1.47 0.47
N VAL A 40 -1.78 -1.63 -0.48
CA VAL A 40 -1.15 -2.91 -0.80
C VAL A 40 0.35 -2.70 -0.73
N HIS A 41 1.00 -3.54 0.06
CA HIS A 41 2.44 -3.53 0.22
C HIS A 41 2.98 -4.89 -0.17
N SER A 42 4.15 -4.90 -0.80
CA SER A 42 4.89 -6.08 -1.18
C SER A 42 6.37 -5.78 -0.97
N ALA A 43 7.08 -6.74 -0.42
CA ALA A 43 8.52 -6.68 -0.23
C ALA A 43 9.14 -8.02 -0.60
N SER A 44 10.33 -7.96 -1.19
CA SER A 44 11.13 -9.11 -1.58
C SER A 44 12.62 -8.79 -1.39
N ALA A 45 13.48 -9.79 -1.56
CA ALA A 45 14.93 -9.60 -1.57
C ALA A 45 15.42 -8.58 -2.62
N ASN A 46 14.63 -8.37 -3.69
CA ASN A 46 14.97 -7.49 -4.81
C ASN A 46 14.23 -6.15 -4.73
N GLY A 47 13.78 -5.75 -3.54
CA GLY A 47 13.09 -4.48 -3.32
C GLY A 47 11.62 -4.62 -2.95
N GLY A 48 10.95 -3.48 -2.84
CA GLY A 48 9.57 -3.40 -2.38
C GLY A 48 8.71 -2.48 -3.24
N SER A 49 7.40 -2.71 -3.20
CA SER A 49 6.40 -1.88 -3.84
C SER A 49 5.26 -1.60 -2.87
N CYS A 50 4.73 -0.39 -2.94
CA CYS A 50 3.50 -0.01 -2.28
C CYS A 50 2.55 0.65 -3.27
N THR A 51 1.26 0.34 -3.16
CA THR A 51 0.19 1.05 -3.85
C THR A 51 -0.83 1.50 -2.83
N LYS A 52 -1.12 2.79 -2.79
CA LYS A 52 -2.18 3.37 -1.97
C LYS A 52 -3.23 4.00 -2.89
N ILE A 53 -4.48 3.65 -2.67
CA ILE A 53 -5.65 4.23 -3.32
C ILE A 53 -6.50 4.84 -2.22
N VAL A 54 -6.87 6.11 -2.38
CA VAL A 54 -7.79 6.82 -1.50
C VAL A 54 -8.83 7.50 -2.37
N SER A 55 -10.10 7.40 -2.00
CA SER A 55 -11.17 8.18 -2.61
C SER A 55 -12.20 8.54 -1.57
N GLY A 56 -12.98 9.57 -1.82
CA GLY A 56 -14.09 9.90 -0.95
C GLY A 56 -14.67 11.26 -1.26
N PHE A 57 -15.39 11.80 -0.29
CA PHE A 57 -15.91 13.14 -0.33
C PHE A 57 -15.30 13.96 0.79
N LYS A 58 -14.81 15.15 0.46
CA LYS A 58 -14.30 16.11 1.42
C LYS A 58 -14.87 17.48 1.12
N ASN A 59 -15.49 18.13 2.11
CA ASN A 59 -16.16 19.42 1.92
C ASN A 59 -17.16 19.40 0.74
N GLY A 60 -17.95 18.34 0.61
CA GLY A 60 -18.88 18.15 -0.52
C GLY A 60 -18.26 17.91 -1.90
N LYS A 61 -16.92 17.82 -2.02
CA LYS A 61 -16.22 17.52 -3.27
C LYS A 61 -15.72 16.10 -3.30
N ALA A 62 -15.98 15.39 -4.40
CA ALA A 62 -15.42 14.07 -4.62
C ALA A 62 -13.92 14.20 -4.91
N TYR A 63 -13.12 13.28 -4.36
CA TYR A 63 -11.71 13.17 -4.65
C TYR A 63 -11.30 11.73 -4.89
N PHE A 64 -10.27 11.55 -5.71
CA PHE A 64 -9.61 10.28 -5.95
C PHE A 64 -8.11 10.51 -6.01
N TYR A 65 -7.34 9.61 -5.39
CA TYR A 65 -5.89 9.61 -5.43
C TYR A 65 -5.38 8.17 -5.43
N LYS A 66 -4.51 7.85 -6.39
CA LYS A 66 -3.75 6.61 -6.44
C LYS A 66 -2.28 6.95 -6.53
N VAL A 67 -1.47 6.32 -5.71
CA VAL A 67 -0.01 6.38 -5.80
C VAL A 67 0.56 4.97 -5.75
N THR A 68 1.52 4.70 -6.63
CA THR A 68 2.32 3.48 -6.63
C THR A 68 3.78 3.88 -6.52
N ARG A 69 4.51 3.25 -5.61
CA ARG A 69 5.95 3.46 -5.43
C ARG A 69 6.64 2.11 -5.45
N THR A 70 7.79 2.04 -6.09
CA THR A 70 8.62 0.84 -6.12
C THR A 70 10.07 1.24 -5.93
N ALA A 71 10.80 0.50 -5.11
CA ALA A 71 12.24 0.69 -4.91
C ALA A 71 12.94 -0.66 -4.97
N GLY A 72 14.03 -0.75 -5.71
CA GLY A 72 14.83 -1.97 -5.87
C GLY A 72 16.29 -1.70 -6.26
N PRO A 73 17.05 -2.75 -6.60
CA PRO A 73 18.49 -2.68 -6.89
C PRO A 73 18.87 -1.72 -8.02
N HIS A 74 17.93 -1.44 -8.92
CA HIS A 74 18.15 -0.58 -10.08
C HIS A 74 17.56 0.83 -9.91
N GLY A 75 17.16 1.19 -8.69
CA GLY A 75 16.64 2.50 -8.35
C GLY A 75 15.20 2.50 -7.83
N ALA A 76 14.67 3.70 -7.62
CA ALA A 76 13.33 3.92 -7.12
C ALA A 76 12.51 4.75 -8.12
N TRP A 77 11.22 4.43 -8.22
CA TRP A 77 10.27 5.13 -9.06
C TRP A 77 8.91 5.24 -8.37
N SER A 78 8.13 6.24 -8.78
CA SER A 78 6.74 6.39 -8.34
C SER A 78 5.86 7.00 -9.42
N SER A 79 4.62 6.52 -9.53
CA SER A 79 3.54 7.19 -10.27
C SER A 79 2.40 7.57 -9.33
N GLY A 80 1.73 8.66 -9.66
CA GLY A 80 0.48 9.03 -9.04
C GLY A 80 -0.53 9.53 -10.06
N THR A 81 -1.81 9.34 -9.75
CA THR A 81 -2.93 9.94 -10.46
C THR A 81 -3.91 10.44 -9.42
N GLY A 82 -4.38 11.67 -9.60
CA GLY A 82 -5.39 12.26 -8.73
C GLY A 82 -6.40 13.04 -9.54
N SER A 83 -7.61 13.14 -9.02
CA SER A 83 -8.69 13.95 -9.57
C SER A 83 -9.60 14.44 -8.44
N HIS A 84 -10.28 15.56 -8.67
CA HIS A 84 -11.31 16.07 -7.78
C HIS A 84 -12.38 16.84 -8.58
N SER A 85 -13.55 17.02 -7.97
CA SER A 85 -14.65 17.85 -8.50
C SER A 85 -14.69 19.25 -7.89
#